data_AF-A0ABD5NG26-F1
#
_entry.id   AF-A0ABD5NG26-F1
#
_cell.length_a   1.000
_cell.length_b   1.000
_cell.length_c   1.000
_cell.angle_alpha   90.00
_cell.angle_beta   90.00
_cell.angle_gamma   90.00
#
_symmetry.space_group_name_H-M   'P 1'
#
loop_
_entity.id
_entity.type
_entity.pdbx_description
1 polymer ?
#
loop_
_entity_poly.entity_id
_entity_poly.type
_entity_poly.pdbx_seq_one_letter_code
_entity_poly.pdbx_strand_id
1 'polypeptide(L)'
;MVGLGQVDLKTLLSDEEIVGQLHDAGRTRDYSQEYTVTETASGRLRVKGGNKAVEFDRYHELDPSLLIFLGLYGGDGDKTGSVGFGQKSIDIMEHAYDEMVEFFGHEFDVTYHITEDSLFFESDEMQAELEAMDHDGEPLEKKKQYLIDEVWEMLEDRGMHVDSVTATVSDVKGARKAGQSSREDLIDLRGSKPFLPIILKLIEGVTATLSDDLQSYPSDDPWLEWNDNPSDLSAYEINIPDYVENAETCQYYTGSGKLRQYKIEKNYDGVTTLRKPYGQTFDVHSVAEIGPHFLYIAGLYMAEGGTPKEVLVSFYEEPSDTSLSIEFVSTENEELEILIDGFNSVCEDFDDFLNYWKVKIGSQYMYETGNAAEKIGAPVLRSGTKGQGKSRSFEVAEGIKKWGIKTFPALGEIEQFFSHIELTGAGIPRWHIAFSSSPAVLFFALMNDLAFYPERVEHYEVSKDE
;
A
#
# COMPACT_ATOMS: atom_id res chain seq x y z
N MET A 1 13.87 -15.44 -9.50
CA MET A 1 12.68 -15.11 -8.70
C MET A 1 11.98 -16.40 -8.32
N VAL A 2 11.39 -16.44 -7.13
CA VAL A 2 10.71 -17.62 -6.59
C VAL A 2 9.22 -17.46 -6.88
N GLY A 3 8.67 -18.30 -7.76
CA GLY A 3 7.21 -18.36 -7.96
C GLY A 3 6.51 -19.00 -6.79
N LEU A 4 5.48 -18.32 -6.30
CA LEU A 4 4.60 -18.78 -5.23
C LEU A 4 3.31 -19.40 -5.79
N GLY A 5 3.03 -19.15 -7.08
CA GLY A 5 1.87 -19.65 -7.78
C GLY A 5 1.87 -19.17 -9.22
N GLN A 6 0.72 -19.31 -9.87
CA GLN A 6 0.52 -18.90 -11.26
C GLN A 6 -0.92 -18.42 -11.49
N VAL A 7 -1.05 -17.55 -12.49
CA VAL A 7 -2.30 -17.11 -13.09
C VAL A 7 -2.37 -17.62 -14.52
N ASP A 8 -3.40 -18.39 -14.87
CA ASP A 8 -3.74 -18.73 -16.26
C ASP A 8 -4.72 -17.69 -16.82
N LEU A 9 -4.20 -16.70 -17.54
CA LEU A 9 -5.01 -15.64 -18.16
C LEU A 9 -6.00 -16.19 -19.19
N LYS A 10 -5.74 -17.36 -19.79
CA LYS A 10 -6.69 -17.95 -20.74
C LYS A 10 -7.94 -18.43 -20.04
N THR A 11 -7.76 -19.07 -18.87
CA THR A 11 -8.87 -19.51 -18.02
C THR A 11 -9.59 -18.30 -17.42
N LEU A 12 -8.85 -17.29 -16.94
CA LEU A 12 -9.46 -16.06 -16.43
C LEU A 12 -10.38 -15.38 -17.46
N LEU A 13 -9.98 -15.41 -18.73
CA LEU A 13 -10.69 -14.76 -19.83
C LEU A 13 -11.62 -15.71 -20.62
N SER A 14 -11.89 -16.94 -20.11
CA SER A 14 -12.64 -17.95 -20.85
C SER A 14 -14.12 -17.60 -21.05
N ASP A 15 -14.69 -16.85 -20.12
CA ASP A 15 -16.12 -16.54 -20.08
C ASP A 15 -16.52 -15.39 -21.00
N GLU A 16 -15.59 -14.92 -21.86
CA GLU A 16 -15.74 -13.77 -22.78
C GLU A 16 -16.02 -12.42 -22.08
N GLU A 17 -16.38 -12.42 -20.80
CA GLU A 17 -16.61 -11.24 -19.97
C GLU A 17 -15.97 -11.43 -18.58
N ILE A 18 -15.12 -10.49 -18.17
CA ILE A 18 -14.74 -10.36 -16.76
C ILE A 18 -15.77 -9.48 -16.09
N VAL A 19 -16.34 -9.96 -14.99
CA VAL A 19 -17.21 -9.19 -14.10
C VAL A 19 -16.77 -9.35 -12.65
N GLY A 20 -16.95 -8.31 -11.86
CA GLY A 20 -16.70 -8.38 -10.42
C GLY A 20 -17.03 -7.08 -9.70
N GLN A 21 -16.72 -7.09 -8.41
CA GLN A 21 -16.95 -5.97 -7.51
C GLN A 21 -15.71 -5.76 -6.67
N LEU A 22 -15.10 -4.59 -6.79
CA LEU A 22 -14.03 -4.20 -5.88
C LEU A 22 -14.62 -3.39 -4.73
N HIS A 23 -14.26 -3.75 -3.50
CA HIS A 23 -14.58 -3.00 -2.31
C HIS A 23 -13.35 -2.17 -1.93
N ASP A 24 -13.48 -0.83 -1.96
CA ASP A 24 -12.37 0.08 -1.67
C ASP A 24 -12.87 1.36 -0.97
N ALA A 25 -12.14 1.80 0.07
CA ALA A 25 -12.48 3.02 0.82
C ALA A 25 -13.98 3.10 1.25
N GLY A 26 -14.58 1.95 1.55
CA GLY A 26 -15.99 1.78 1.91
C GLY A 26 -16.99 1.96 0.76
N ARG A 27 -16.54 1.87 -0.49
CA ARG A 27 -17.36 1.91 -1.70
C ARG A 27 -17.28 0.57 -2.41
N THR A 28 -18.37 0.19 -3.05
CA THR A 28 -18.37 -0.92 -4.01
C THR A 28 -18.29 -0.35 -5.41
N ARG A 29 -17.33 -0.82 -6.19
CA ARG A 29 -17.14 -0.48 -7.60
C ARG A 29 -17.37 -1.71 -8.44
N ASP A 30 -18.46 -1.68 -9.21
CA ASP A 30 -18.70 -2.68 -10.23
C ASP A 30 -17.72 -2.47 -11.38
N TYR A 31 -17.14 -3.55 -11.87
CA TYR A 31 -16.35 -3.54 -13.09
C TYR A 31 -16.80 -4.68 -14.01
N SER A 32 -16.80 -4.40 -15.31
CA SER A 32 -17.11 -5.38 -16.34
C SER A 32 -16.36 -5.02 -17.61
N GLN A 33 -15.88 -6.03 -18.32
CA GLN A 33 -15.42 -5.89 -19.70
C GLN A 33 -15.52 -7.21 -20.46
N GLU A 34 -16.07 -7.13 -21.66
CA GLU A 34 -16.03 -8.19 -22.66
C GLU A 34 -14.68 -8.22 -23.41
N TYR A 35 -14.14 -9.42 -23.62
CA TYR A 35 -12.90 -9.67 -24.34
C TYR A 35 -13.08 -10.68 -25.46
N THR A 36 -12.38 -10.46 -26.57
CA THR A 36 -12.12 -11.52 -27.55
C THR A 36 -10.70 -12.02 -27.38
N VAL A 37 -10.54 -13.31 -27.07
CA VAL A 37 -9.23 -13.93 -26.88
C VAL A 37 -8.90 -14.84 -28.05
N THR A 38 -7.69 -14.68 -28.60
CA THR A 38 -7.16 -15.56 -29.63
C THR A 38 -5.73 -15.96 -29.28
N GLU A 39 -5.44 -17.25 -29.31
CA GLU A 39 -4.08 -17.75 -29.10
C GLU A 39 -3.26 -17.56 -30.38
N THR A 40 -2.10 -16.92 -30.26
CA THR A 40 -1.20 -16.67 -31.38
C THR A 40 -0.34 -17.90 -31.68
N ALA A 41 0.35 -17.90 -32.82
CA ALA A 41 1.23 -19.01 -33.18
C ALA A 41 2.43 -19.19 -32.21
N SER A 42 2.77 -18.17 -31.43
CA SER A 42 3.81 -18.23 -30.40
C SER A 42 3.31 -18.75 -29.04
N GLY A 43 2.00 -19.02 -28.90
CA GLY A 43 1.38 -19.44 -27.64
C GLY A 43 1.01 -18.29 -26.71
N ARG A 44 1.18 -17.03 -27.15
CA ARG A 44 0.70 -15.83 -26.43
C ARG A 44 -0.80 -15.63 -26.66
N LEU A 45 -1.45 -14.90 -25.76
CA LEU A 45 -2.86 -14.55 -25.85
C LEU A 45 -3.00 -13.16 -26.43
N ARG A 46 -3.57 -13.04 -27.64
CA ARG A 46 -4.03 -11.76 -28.17
C ARG A 46 -5.43 -11.48 -27.64
N VAL A 47 -5.52 -10.53 -26.73
CA VAL A 47 -6.74 -10.15 -26.01
C VAL A 47 -7.22 -8.81 -26.53
N LYS A 48 -8.45 -8.77 -27.05
CA LYS A 48 -9.09 -7.55 -27.56
C LYS A 48 -10.15 -7.06 -26.59
N GLY A 49 -9.89 -5.91 -25.96
CA GLY A 49 -10.84 -5.17 -25.12
C GLY A 49 -11.21 -3.84 -25.79
N GLY A 50 -12.50 -3.63 -26.07
CA GLY A 50 -12.97 -2.44 -26.80
C GLY A 50 -12.29 -2.29 -28.17
N ASN A 51 -11.62 -1.15 -28.39
CA ASN A 51 -10.96 -0.82 -29.67
C ASN A 51 -9.46 -1.18 -29.71
N LYS A 52 -8.90 -1.72 -28.64
CA LYS A 52 -7.48 -2.08 -28.53
C LYS A 52 -7.31 -3.60 -28.40
N ALA A 53 -6.17 -4.10 -28.84
CA ALA A 53 -5.77 -5.49 -28.65
C ALA A 53 -4.34 -5.50 -28.12
N VAL A 54 -4.08 -6.33 -27.13
CA VAL A 54 -2.81 -6.47 -26.41
C VAL A 54 -2.42 -7.93 -26.42
N GLU A 55 -1.13 -8.22 -26.46
CA GLU A 55 -0.62 -9.59 -26.34
C GLU A 55 -0.08 -9.85 -24.94
N PHE A 56 -0.66 -10.84 -24.26
CA PHE A 56 -0.23 -11.30 -22.94
C PHE A 56 0.41 -12.68 -23.05
N ASP A 57 1.26 -13.00 -22.08
CA ASP A 57 1.63 -14.38 -21.85
C ASP A 57 0.45 -15.12 -21.22
N ARG A 58 0.34 -16.43 -21.48
CA ARG A 58 -0.79 -17.19 -20.95
C ARG A 58 -0.68 -17.35 -19.43
N TYR A 59 0.53 -17.67 -18.98
CA TYR A 59 0.82 -17.92 -17.58
C TYR A 59 1.65 -16.76 -17.05
N HIS A 60 1.17 -16.16 -15.97
CA HIS A 60 1.90 -15.17 -15.19
C HIS A 60 2.25 -15.79 -13.85
N GLU A 61 3.52 -15.74 -13.47
CA GLU A 61 4.00 -16.23 -12.18
C GLU A 61 3.57 -15.25 -11.07
N LEU A 62 3.07 -15.78 -9.96
CA LEU A 62 2.84 -14.98 -8.75
C LEU A 62 4.17 -14.92 -7.98
N ASP A 63 4.98 -13.93 -8.28
CA ASP A 63 6.26 -13.69 -7.63
C ASP A 63 6.15 -12.55 -6.59
N PRO A 64 7.22 -12.30 -5.79
CA PRO A 64 7.21 -11.23 -4.80
C PRO A 64 6.87 -9.84 -5.33
N SER A 65 7.37 -9.49 -6.51
CA SER A 65 7.20 -8.15 -7.08
C SER A 65 5.76 -7.92 -7.50
N LEU A 66 5.16 -8.89 -8.20
CA LEU A 66 3.75 -8.83 -8.59
C LEU A 66 2.82 -8.78 -7.38
N LEU A 67 3.09 -9.52 -6.31
CA LEU A 67 2.24 -9.51 -5.11
C LEU A 67 2.29 -8.16 -4.38
N ILE A 68 3.48 -7.55 -4.26
CA ILE A 68 3.64 -6.20 -3.72
C ILE A 68 2.87 -5.21 -4.61
N PHE A 69 3.01 -5.30 -5.93
CA PHE A 69 2.28 -4.44 -6.85
C PHE A 69 0.77 -4.59 -6.72
N LEU A 70 0.22 -5.81 -6.62
CA LEU A 70 -1.23 -6.01 -6.48
C LEU A 70 -1.77 -5.41 -5.17
N GLY A 71 -1.02 -5.53 -4.06
CA GLY A 71 -1.36 -4.86 -2.80
C GLY A 71 -1.30 -3.34 -2.91
N LEU A 72 -0.22 -2.82 -3.50
CA LEU A 72 0.00 -1.38 -3.72
C LEU A 72 -1.09 -0.78 -4.62
N TYR A 73 -1.33 -1.41 -5.76
CA TYR A 73 -2.37 -1.01 -6.70
C TYR A 73 -3.73 -1.12 -6.03
N GLY A 74 -3.98 -2.15 -5.21
CA GLY A 74 -5.15 -2.33 -4.35
C GLY A 74 -5.59 -1.03 -3.67
N GLY A 75 -4.66 -0.38 -2.95
CA GLY A 75 -4.90 0.89 -2.27
C GLY A 75 -4.94 2.12 -3.20
N ASP A 76 -3.85 2.41 -3.91
CA ASP A 76 -3.67 3.72 -4.58
C ASP A 76 -3.86 3.71 -6.11
N GLY A 77 -4.15 2.56 -6.73
CA GLY A 77 -4.33 2.43 -8.18
C GLY A 77 -5.65 3.04 -8.71
N ASP A 78 -5.63 3.57 -9.94
CA ASP A 78 -6.84 4.12 -10.58
C ASP A 78 -7.84 3.00 -10.92
N LYS A 79 -8.95 2.94 -10.17
CA LYS A 79 -10.02 1.95 -10.37
C LYS A 79 -11.10 2.37 -11.38
N THR A 80 -10.90 3.43 -12.15
CA THR A 80 -11.96 3.99 -13.02
C THR A 80 -11.51 4.41 -14.42
N GLY A 81 -10.26 4.83 -14.55
CA GLY A 81 -9.67 5.35 -15.77
C GLY A 81 -8.90 4.29 -16.54
N SER A 82 -7.76 4.72 -17.08
CA SER A 82 -6.72 3.80 -17.57
C SER A 82 -6.15 3.02 -16.39
N VAL A 83 -5.46 1.92 -16.66
CA VAL A 83 -4.50 1.37 -15.72
C VAL A 83 -3.45 2.45 -15.45
N GLY A 84 -3.52 3.05 -14.26
CA GLY A 84 -2.58 4.06 -13.80
C GLY A 84 -2.46 4.05 -12.29
N PHE A 85 -1.42 4.72 -11.80
CA PHE A 85 -1.02 4.72 -10.41
C PHE A 85 -0.50 6.10 -10.00
N GLY A 86 -0.96 6.61 -8.85
CA GLY A 86 -0.60 7.94 -8.39
C GLY A 86 0.02 7.92 -7.00
N GLN A 87 1.22 8.49 -6.87
CA GLN A 87 1.96 8.51 -5.61
C GLN A 87 2.96 9.68 -5.58
N LYS A 88 3.28 10.19 -4.38
CA LYS A 88 4.28 11.26 -4.23
C LYS A 88 5.71 10.74 -4.14
N SER A 89 5.90 9.58 -3.53
CA SER A 89 7.21 8.90 -3.52
C SER A 89 7.49 8.36 -4.91
N ILE A 90 8.61 8.81 -5.48
CA ILE A 90 9.07 8.34 -6.79
C ILE A 90 9.50 6.87 -6.73
N ASP A 91 10.06 6.39 -5.60
CA ASP A 91 10.47 4.98 -5.44
C ASP A 91 9.26 4.03 -5.55
N ILE A 92 8.15 4.38 -4.88
CA ILE A 92 6.89 3.61 -4.98
C ILE A 92 6.30 3.72 -6.39
N MET A 93 6.39 4.89 -7.02
CA MET A 93 5.88 5.08 -8.39
C MET A 93 6.69 4.28 -9.43
N GLU A 94 8.01 4.24 -9.28
CA GLU A 94 8.94 3.48 -10.11
C GLU A 94 8.61 1.99 -10.06
N HIS A 95 8.47 1.42 -8.86
CA HIS A 95 8.05 0.03 -8.69
C HIS A 95 6.71 -0.27 -9.38
N ALA A 96 5.70 0.59 -9.19
CA ALA A 96 4.40 0.40 -9.85
C ALA A 96 4.50 0.54 -11.38
N TYR A 97 5.36 1.43 -11.88
CA TYR A 97 5.59 1.63 -13.31
C TYR A 97 6.22 0.40 -13.95
N ASP A 98 7.28 -0.15 -13.35
CA ASP A 98 7.99 -1.32 -13.86
C ASP A 98 7.03 -2.51 -14.00
N GLU A 99 6.21 -2.75 -12.97
CA GLU A 99 5.21 -3.82 -12.94
C GLU A 99 4.09 -3.61 -13.98
N MET A 100 3.61 -2.37 -14.14
CA MET A 100 2.63 -2.05 -15.17
C MET A 100 3.20 -2.26 -16.59
N VAL A 101 4.44 -1.85 -16.83
CA VAL A 101 5.10 -2.01 -18.13
C VAL A 101 5.47 -3.47 -18.41
N GLU A 102 5.89 -4.23 -17.40
CA GLU A 102 6.16 -5.65 -17.53
C GLU A 102 4.87 -6.42 -17.85
N PHE A 103 3.80 -6.18 -17.08
CA PHE A 103 2.54 -6.92 -17.24
C PHE A 103 1.84 -6.62 -18.58
N PHE A 104 1.80 -5.36 -19.00
CA PHE A 104 1.10 -4.95 -20.24
C PHE A 104 2.02 -4.87 -21.47
N GLY A 105 3.33 -5.01 -21.27
CA GLY A 105 4.34 -4.69 -22.29
C GLY A 105 4.31 -3.22 -22.72
N HIS A 106 5.06 -2.91 -23.77
CA HIS A 106 5.08 -1.58 -24.40
C HIS A 106 3.92 -1.35 -25.39
N GLU A 107 2.73 -1.93 -25.11
CA GLU A 107 1.54 -1.87 -25.99
C GLU A 107 0.71 -0.58 -25.81
N PHE A 108 1.00 0.19 -24.76
CA PHE A 108 0.36 1.45 -24.45
C PHE A 108 1.39 2.57 -24.37
N ASP A 109 0.98 3.76 -24.81
CA ASP A 109 1.75 4.98 -24.55
C ASP A 109 1.69 5.26 -23.05
N VAL A 110 2.82 5.45 -22.40
CA VAL A 110 2.89 5.81 -20.98
C VAL A 110 2.83 7.33 -20.86
N THR A 111 1.88 7.83 -20.07
CA THR A 111 1.74 9.27 -19.83
C THR A 111 1.95 9.58 -18.36
N TYR A 112 2.74 10.61 -18.09
CA TYR A 112 2.90 11.18 -16.77
C TYR A 112 2.06 12.45 -16.64
N HIS A 113 1.32 12.56 -15.55
CA HIS A 113 0.47 13.69 -15.22
C HIS A 113 0.92 14.29 -13.89
N ILE A 114 1.37 15.55 -13.93
CA ILE A 114 1.69 16.33 -12.74
C ILE A 114 0.65 17.43 -12.54
N THR A 115 0.11 17.54 -11.33
CA THR A 115 -0.78 18.63 -10.93
C THR A 115 -0.24 19.34 -9.71
N GLU A 116 -0.09 20.67 -9.78
CA GLU A 116 0.37 21.49 -8.66
C GLU A 116 -0.56 22.69 -8.39
N ASP A 117 -0.56 23.17 -7.16
CA ASP A 117 -1.27 24.34 -6.69
C ASP A 117 -0.65 25.63 -7.24
N SER A 118 -1.46 26.58 -7.67
CA SER A 118 -0.95 27.87 -8.15
C SER A 118 -0.20 28.66 -7.07
N LEU A 119 -0.52 28.46 -5.79
CA LEU A 119 0.17 29.05 -4.64
C LEU A 119 1.62 28.58 -4.49
N PHE A 120 1.96 27.37 -4.96
CA PHE A 120 3.34 26.89 -4.97
C PHE A 120 4.26 27.91 -5.67
N PHE A 121 3.77 28.45 -6.79
CA PHE A 121 4.50 29.40 -7.60
C PHE A 121 4.53 30.82 -7.06
N GLU A 122 3.87 31.13 -5.94
CA GLU A 122 3.79 32.50 -5.41
C GLU A 122 4.93 32.88 -4.45
N SER A 123 5.87 31.97 -4.16
CA SER A 123 7.04 32.32 -3.34
C SER A 123 8.04 33.18 -4.13
N ASP A 124 8.77 34.05 -3.42
CA ASP A 124 9.81 34.89 -4.03
C ASP A 124 10.88 34.05 -4.74
N GLU A 125 11.22 32.89 -4.17
CA GLU A 125 12.17 31.92 -4.74
C GLU A 125 11.67 31.35 -6.06
N MET A 126 10.42 30.85 -6.08
CA MET A 126 9.85 30.26 -7.30
C MET A 126 9.59 31.31 -8.38
N GLN A 127 9.22 32.53 -8.01
CA GLN A 127 9.12 33.64 -8.96
C GLN A 127 10.47 33.95 -9.60
N ALA A 128 11.56 33.94 -8.83
CA ALA A 128 12.90 34.14 -9.37
C ALA A 128 13.35 32.99 -10.29
N GLU A 129 13.04 31.74 -9.95
CA GLU A 129 13.28 30.58 -10.83
C GLU A 129 12.52 30.72 -12.15
N LEU A 130 11.22 31.03 -12.07
CA LEU A 130 10.39 31.26 -13.26
C LEU A 130 10.92 32.44 -14.08
N GLU A 131 11.40 33.53 -13.48
CA GLU A 131 12.00 34.65 -14.23
C GLU A 131 13.28 34.24 -14.98
N ALA A 132 14.09 33.35 -14.39
CA ALA A 132 15.35 32.89 -14.95
C ALA A 132 15.21 31.89 -16.11
N MET A 133 14.08 31.17 -16.20
CA MET A 133 13.83 30.22 -17.29
C MET A 133 13.76 30.92 -18.66
N ASP A 134 14.46 30.37 -19.65
CA ASP A 134 14.47 30.82 -21.05
C ASP A 134 13.23 30.31 -21.80
N HIS A 135 12.07 30.92 -21.50
CA HIS A 135 10.79 30.55 -22.11
C HIS A 135 9.92 31.80 -22.36
N ASP A 136 9.62 32.07 -23.63
CA ASP A 136 8.88 33.25 -24.11
C ASP A 136 7.35 33.16 -23.97
N GLY A 137 6.84 32.12 -23.30
CA GLY A 137 5.40 31.87 -23.12
C GLY A 137 4.72 32.73 -22.04
N GLU A 138 3.39 32.72 -22.05
CA GLU A 138 2.56 33.32 -20.99
C GLU A 138 2.88 32.73 -19.60
N PRO A 139 2.65 33.47 -18.50
CA PRO A 139 3.04 33.02 -17.14
C PRO A 139 2.55 31.63 -16.75
N LEU A 140 1.34 31.24 -17.16
CA LEU A 140 0.80 29.91 -16.88
C LEU A 140 1.55 28.80 -17.64
N GLU A 141 1.89 29.03 -18.90
CA GLU A 141 2.65 28.06 -19.70
C GLU A 141 4.07 27.93 -19.18
N LYS A 142 4.66 29.02 -18.67
CA LYS A 142 5.96 28.99 -18.00
C LYS A 142 5.96 28.10 -16.74
N LYS A 143 4.90 28.21 -15.91
CA LYS A 143 4.70 27.34 -14.73
C LYS A 143 4.53 25.87 -15.11
N LYS A 144 3.77 25.58 -16.18
CA LYS A 144 3.61 24.21 -16.67
C LYS A 144 4.92 23.65 -17.22
N GLN A 145 5.68 24.45 -17.96
CA GLN A 145 6.96 24.02 -18.50
C GLN A 145 7.96 23.69 -17.39
N TYR A 146 8.00 24.49 -16.32
CA TYR A 146 8.81 24.19 -15.13
C TYR A 146 8.53 22.78 -14.58
N LEU A 147 7.25 22.46 -14.35
CA LEU A 147 6.84 21.15 -13.84
C LEU A 147 7.19 20.02 -14.81
N ILE A 148 7.06 20.27 -16.12
CA ILE A 148 7.41 19.29 -17.15
C ILE A 148 8.91 19.00 -17.13
N ASP A 149 9.74 20.04 -17.06
CA ASP A 149 11.20 19.92 -17.05
C ASP A 149 11.68 19.19 -15.78
N GLU A 150 11.11 19.55 -14.61
CA GLU A 150 11.40 18.87 -13.32
C GLU A 150 11.06 17.38 -13.37
N VAL A 151 9.89 17.03 -13.94
CA VAL A 151 9.48 15.64 -14.08
C VAL A 151 10.39 14.89 -15.06
N TRP A 152 10.77 15.49 -16.19
CA TRP A 152 11.68 14.84 -17.13
C TRP A 152 13.04 14.53 -16.51
N GLU A 153 13.62 15.48 -15.78
CA GLU A 153 14.88 15.26 -15.06
C GLU A 153 14.76 14.10 -14.07
N MET A 154 13.70 14.10 -13.26
CA MET A 154 13.43 13.03 -12.30
C MET A 154 13.25 11.65 -12.97
N LEU A 155 12.50 11.58 -14.08
CA LEU A 155 12.27 10.33 -14.80
C LEU A 155 13.55 9.82 -15.47
N GLU A 156 14.37 10.71 -16.04
CA GLU A 156 15.66 10.36 -16.63
C GLU A 156 16.62 9.80 -15.58
N ASP A 157 16.70 10.40 -14.40
CA ASP A 157 17.54 9.93 -13.29
C ASP A 157 17.14 8.53 -12.80
N ARG A 158 15.84 8.18 -12.89
CA ARG A 158 15.29 6.87 -12.54
C ARG A 158 15.24 5.89 -13.71
N GLY A 159 15.62 6.29 -14.92
CA GLY A 159 15.51 5.43 -16.10
C GLY A 159 14.07 5.07 -16.50
N MET A 160 13.08 5.82 -16.02
CA MET A 160 11.67 5.61 -16.35
C MET A 160 11.37 6.22 -17.73
N HIS A 161 10.85 5.42 -18.65
CA HIS A 161 10.54 5.85 -20.01
C HIS A 161 9.05 6.14 -20.18
N VAL A 162 8.70 7.42 -20.36
CA VAL A 162 7.34 7.87 -20.66
C VAL A 162 7.26 8.53 -22.04
N ASP A 163 6.13 8.40 -22.71
CA ASP A 163 5.89 8.97 -24.04
C ASP A 163 5.50 10.45 -23.99
N SER A 164 4.89 10.89 -22.88
CA SER A 164 4.57 12.29 -22.67
C SER A 164 4.40 12.66 -21.20
N VAL A 165 4.73 13.91 -20.88
CA VAL A 165 4.45 14.53 -19.58
C VAL A 165 3.43 15.66 -19.79
N THR A 166 2.40 15.69 -18.96
CA THR A 166 1.36 16.73 -18.96
C THR A 166 1.31 17.41 -17.60
N ALA A 167 1.38 18.74 -17.59
CA ALA A 167 1.28 19.54 -16.37
C ALA A 167 -0.03 20.33 -16.25
N THR A 168 -0.60 20.33 -15.04
CA THR A 168 -1.76 21.14 -14.65
C THR A 168 -1.42 22.03 -13.46
N VAL A 169 -1.70 23.33 -13.59
CA VAL A 169 -1.63 24.27 -12.45
C VAL A 169 -3.05 24.60 -12.03
N SER A 170 -3.37 24.40 -10.76
CA SER A 170 -4.74 24.45 -10.22
C SER A 170 -4.87 25.46 -9.08
N ASP A 171 -5.91 26.29 -9.11
CA ASP A 171 -6.23 27.26 -8.06
C ASP A 171 -7.06 26.66 -6.90
N VAL A 172 -7.40 25.37 -6.98
CA VAL A 172 -8.33 24.70 -6.06
C VAL A 172 -7.68 23.55 -5.27
N LYS A 173 -6.34 23.51 -5.24
CA LYS A 173 -5.56 22.53 -4.48
C LYS A 173 -5.42 22.95 -3.01
N GLY A 174 -4.69 22.13 -2.24
CA GLY A 174 -4.67 22.17 -0.79
C GLY A 174 -3.60 23.06 -0.15
N ALA A 175 -2.79 23.78 -0.95
CA ALA A 175 -1.74 24.63 -0.40
C ALA A 175 -2.36 25.77 0.41
N ARG A 176 -1.77 26.09 1.56
CA ARG A 176 -2.30 27.12 2.47
C ARG A 176 -1.44 28.38 2.51
N LYS A 177 -0.24 28.32 1.93
CA LYS A 177 0.75 29.39 1.93
C LYS A 177 1.52 29.36 0.61
N ALA A 178 2.02 30.53 0.20
CA ALA A 178 2.92 30.64 -0.94
C ALA A 178 4.14 29.72 -0.78
N GLY A 179 4.52 29.03 -1.86
CA GLY A 179 5.63 28.06 -1.87
C GLY A 179 5.30 26.70 -1.28
N GLN A 180 4.10 26.51 -0.71
CA GLN A 180 3.70 25.20 -0.21
C GLN A 180 3.23 24.33 -1.38
N SER A 181 3.86 23.17 -1.57
CA SER A 181 3.41 22.18 -2.54
C SER A 181 2.14 21.45 -2.07
N SER A 182 1.23 21.23 -3.02
CA SER A 182 0.11 20.28 -2.93
C SER A 182 0.12 19.37 -4.17
N ARG A 183 1.32 19.04 -4.65
CA ARG A 183 1.59 18.21 -5.83
C ARG A 183 0.87 16.88 -5.77
N GLU A 184 0.36 16.47 -6.92
CA GLU A 184 -0.13 15.12 -7.20
C GLU A 184 0.48 14.67 -8.51
N ASP A 185 1.02 13.45 -8.49
CA ASP A 185 1.65 12.79 -9.63
C ASP A 185 0.87 11.52 -9.95
N LEU A 186 0.71 11.25 -11.24
CA LEU A 186 0.01 10.08 -11.76
C LEU A 186 0.71 9.61 -13.02
N ILE A 187 1.03 8.32 -13.09
CA ILE A 187 1.47 7.66 -14.31
C ILE A 187 0.39 6.72 -14.81
N ASP A 188 0.04 6.77 -16.09
CA ASP A 188 -0.99 5.91 -16.67
C ASP A 188 -0.60 5.32 -18.03
N LEU A 189 -1.13 4.13 -18.30
CA LEU A 189 -1.04 3.46 -19.59
C LEU A 189 -2.19 3.94 -20.47
N ARG A 190 -1.94 4.92 -21.34
CA ARG A 190 -3.01 5.65 -22.04
C ARG A 190 -3.87 4.74 -22.90
N GLY A 191 -5.16 4.70 -22.59
CA GLY A 191 -6.16 3.92 -23.35
C GLY A 191 -6.23 2.45 -22.94
N SER A 192 -5.57 2.07 -21.83
CA SER A 192 -5.66 0.75 -21.21
C SER A 192 -6.92 0.52 -20.38
N LYS A 193 -7.83 1.51 -20.30
CA LYS A 193 -9.11 1.39 -19.57
C LYS A 193 -9.86 0.06 -19.79
N PRO A 194 -9.99 -0.47 -21.02
CA PRO A 194 -10.62 -1.78 -21.22
C PRO A 194 -9.89 -2.94 -20.57
N PHE A 195 -8.64 -2.81 -20.15
CA PHE A 195 -7.85 -3.88 -19.54
C PHE A 195 -7.74 -3.72 -18.01
N LEU A 196 -8.20 -2.61 -17.44
CA LEU A 196 -8.28 -2.41 -16.00
C LEU A 196 -9.02 -3.56 -15.27
N PRO A 197 -10.16 -4.09 -15.78
CA PRO A 197 -10.83 -5.22 -15.15
C PRO A 197 -9.98 -6.47 -14.94
N ILE A 198 -8.92 -6.69 -15.75
CA ILE A 198 -7.99 -7.79 -15.53
C ILE A 198 -7.26 -7.58 -14.19
N ILE A 199 -6.63 -6.42 -13.99
CA ILE A 199 -5.92 -6.09 -12.73
C ILE A 199 -6.86 -6.13 -11.53
N LEU A 200 -8.08 -5.58 -11.67
CA LEU A 200 -9.06 -5.60 -10.58
C LEU A 200 -9.47 -7.03 -10.20
N LYS A 201 -9.60 -7.91 -11.19
CA LYS A 201 -9.93 -9.31 -10.96
C LYS A 201 -8.78 -10.10 -10.34
N LEU A 202 -7.53 -9.78 -10.72
CA LEU A 202 -6.35 -10.34 -10.06
C LEU A 202 -6.30 -9.95 -8.58
N ILE A 203 -6.53 -8.67 -8.27
CA ILE A 203 -6.59 -8.19 -6.88
C ILE A 203 -7.71 -8.92 -6.12
N GLU A 204 -8.93 -8.97 -6.67
CA GLU A 204 -10.05 -9.69 -6.05
C GLU A 204 -9.69 -11.16 -5.76
N GLY A 205 -9.09 -11.87 -6.72
CA GLY A 205 -8.75 -13.28 -6.55
C GLY A 205 -7.59 -13.52 -5.58
N VAL A 206 -6.55 -12.70 -5.62
CA VAL A 206 -5.43 -12.78 -4.67
C VAL A 206 -5.94 -12.47 -3.26
N THR A 207 -6.65 -11.35 -3.06
CA THR A 207 -7.20 -11.00 -1.74
C THR A 207 -8.09 -12.11 -1.20
N ALA A 208 -9.01 -12.65 -2.00
CA ALA A 208 -9.90 -13.72 -1.55
C ALA A 208 -9.14 -15.00 -1.17
N THR A 209 -8.19 -15.43 -2.01
CA THR A 209 -7.43 -16.67 -1.75
C THR A 209 -6.42 -16.53 -0.62
N LEU A 210 -5.87 -15.34 -0.37
CA LEU A 210 -5.03 -15.07 0.80
C LEU A 210 -5.85 -15.06 2.09
N SER A 211 -7.01 -14.39 2.09
CA SER A 211 -7.89 -14.25 3.25
C SER A 211 -8.46 -15.60 3.70
N ASP A 212 -8.93 -16.42 2.74
CA ASP A 212 -9.50 -17.74 3.01
C ASP A 212 -8.44 -18.87 3.05
N ASP A 213 -7.15 -18.52 2.87
CA ASP A 213 -6.00 -19.44 2.79
C ASP A 213 -6.24 -20.61 1.81
N LEU A 214 -6.67 -20.28 0.60
CA LEU A 214 -7.04 -21.25 -0.44
C LEU A 214 -5.90 -21.44 -1.43
N GLN A 215 -5.46 -22.69 -1.62
CA GLN A 215 -4.48 -23.04 -2.66
C GLN A 215 -4.91 -22.67 -4.09
N SER A 216 -6.21 -22.48 -4.37
CA SER A 216 -6.67 -22.08 -5.70
C SER A 216 -7.95 -21.25 -5.64
N TYR A 217 -8.20 -20.45 -6.68
CA TYR A 217 -9.43 -19.69 -6.79
C TYR A 217 -10.65 -20.62 -6.85
N PRO A 218 -11.73 -20.35 -6.08
CA PRO A 218 -12.85 -21.28 -5.94
C PRO A 218 -13.78 -21.28 -7.17
N SER A 219 -13.33 -21.89 -8.27
CA SER A 219 -14.09 -22.14 -9.50
C SER A 219 -13.91 -23.58 -10.01
N ASP A 220 -14.79 -24.02 -10.92
CA ASP A 220 -14.69 -25.35 -11.54
C ASP A 220 -13.41 -25.51 -12.40
N ASP A 221 -12.91 -24.40 -12.95
CA ASP A 221 -11.63 -24.27 -13.65
C ASP A 221 -10.88 -23.09 -13.02
N PRO A 222 -9.95 -23.33 -12.08
CA PRO A 222 -9.25 -22.26 -11.37
C PRO A 222 -8.29 -21.54 -12.30
N TRP A 223 -8.42 -20.22 -12.38
CA TRP A 223 -7.51 -19.36 -13.15
C TRP A 223 -6.32 -18.86 -12.31
N LEU A 224 -6.35 -19.04 -11.00
CA LEU A 224 -5.27 -18.72 -10.06
C LEU A 224 -5.03 -19.94 -9.18
N GLU A 225 -3.77 -20.37 -9.14
CA GLU A 225 -3.31 -21.52 -8.38
C GLU A 225 -2.01 -21.16 -7.65
N TRP A 226 -1.97 -21.39 -6.35
CA TRP A 226 -0.78 -21.32 -5.52
C TRP A 226 -0.06 -22.67 -5.51
N ASN A 227 1.25 -22.66 -5.29
CA ASN A 227 2.06 -23.89 -5.23
C ASN A 227 1.70 -24.76 -4.02
N ASP A 228 1.25 -24.14 -2.93
CA ASP A 228 0.65 -24.73 -1.73
C ASP A 228 -0.37 -23.74 -1.15
N ASN A 229 -0.96 -23.99 0.02
CA ASN A 229 -1.76 -22.94 0.66
C ASN A 229 -0.90 -21.69 0.92
N PRO A 230 -1.43 -20.47 0.73
CA PRO A 230 -0.67 -19.24 0.94
C PRO A 230 0.06 -19.14 2.28
N SER A 231 -0.54 -19.63 3.37
CA SER A 231 0.05 -19.62 4.71
C SER A 231 1.26 -20.55 4.87
N ASP A 232 1.37 -21.57 4.02
CA ASP A 232 2.46 -22.56 4.01
C ASP A 232 3.58 -22.17 3.03
N LEU A 233 3.43 -21.06 2.30
CA LEU A 233 4.38 -20.61 1.28
C LEU A 233 5.34 -19.55 1.81
N SER A 234 6.61 -19.68 1.42
CA SER A 234 7.65 -18.69 1.68
C SER A 234 8.47 -18.43 0.43
N ALA A 235 8.61 -17.15 0.07
CA ALA A 235 9.56 -16.71 -0.96
C ALA A 235 10.98 -16.60 -0.40
N TYR A 236 11.09 -16.11 0.85
CA TYR A 236 12.36 -15.85 1.52
C TYR A 236 12.34 -16.36 2.96
N GLU A 237 13.40 -17.03 3.38
CA GLU A 237 13.64 -17.37 4.78
C GLU A 237 14.75 -16.48 5.33
N ILE A 238 14.39 -15.35 5.95
CA ILE A 238 15.34 -14.29 6.33
C ILE A 238 15.88 -14.53 7.74
N ASN A 239 17.20 -14.61 7.89
CA ASN A 239 17.87 -14.63 9.19
C ASN A 239 17.79 -13.24 9.84
N ILE A 240 16.82 -13.05 10.75
CA ILE A 240 16.54 -11.77 11.38
C ILE A 240 17.72 -11.23 12.21
N PRO A 241 18.44 -12.03 13.02
CA PRO A 241 19.66 -11.59 13.69
C PRO A 241 20.69 -10.97 12.73
N ASP A 242 20.97 -11.64 11.62
CA ASP A 242 21.95 -11.18 10.63
C ASP A 242 21.47 -9.91 9.91
N TYR A 243 20.22 -9.90 9.47
CA TYR A 243 19.57 -8.75 8.85
C TYR A 243 19.61 -7.51 9.76
N VAL A 244 19.25 -7.66 11.03
CA VAL A 244 19.22 -6.56 12.01
C VAL A 244 20.61 -6.00 12.32
N GLU A 245 21.64 -6.85 12.33
CA GLU A 245 23.01 -6.42 12.62
C GLU A 245 23.70 -5.77 11.43
N ASN A 246 23.39 -6.23 10.21
CA ASN A 246 24.21 -5.94 9.03
C ASN A 246 23.48 -5.20 7.89
N ALA A 247 22.14 -5.22 7.82
CA ALA A 247 21.42 -4.47 6.79
C ALA A 247 21.49 -2.96 7.03
N GLU A 248 21.91 -2.21 6.02
CA GLU A 248 22.01 -0.74 6.07
C GLU A 248 20.64 -0.08 6.24
N THR A 249 19.60 -0.70 5.67
CA THR A 249 18.19 -0.29 5.73
C THR A 249 17.53 -0.60 7.06
N CYS A 250 18.04 -1.57 7.83
CA CYS A 250 17.54 -1.89 9.18
C CYS A 250 18.17 -0.98 10.27
N GLN A 251 18.43 0.28 9.91
CA GLN A 251 18.91 1.35 10.78
C GLN A 251 17.98 2.54 10.67
N TYR A 252 18.05 3.49 11.61
CA TYR A 252 17.16 4.65 11.56
C TYR A 252 17.77 5.88 12.21
N TYR A 253 17.46 7.05 11.65
CA TYR A 253 17.77 8.32 12.30
C TYR A 253 16.73 8.65 13.38
N THR A 254 17.23 9.06 14.54
CA THR A 254 16.38 9.71 15.56
C THR A 254 16.13 11.16 15.18
N GLY A 255 15.06 11.78 15.72
CA GLY A 255 14.84 13.23 15.59
C GLY A 255 15.96 14.12 16.17
N SER A 256 16.98 13.53 16.82
CA SER A 256 18.22 14.22 17.21
C SER A 256 19.35 14.12 16.17
N GLY A 257 19.07 13.55 14.99
CA GLY A 257 20.03 13.32 13.92
C GLY A 257 21.02 12.18 14.17
N LYS A 258 20.77 11.33 15.17
CA LYS A 258 21.64 10.18 15.47
C LYS A 258 21.12 8.91 14.83
N LEU A 259 21.96 8.26 14.03
CA LEU A 259 21.74 6.92 13.51
C LEU A 259 21.75 5.88 14.63
N ARG A 260 20.82 4.93 14.57
CA ARG A 260 20.59 3.88 15.56
C ARG A 260 20.19 2.59 14.85
N GLN A 261 20.41 1.48 15.55
CA GLN A 261 19.96 0.15 15.18
C GLN A 261 19.38 -0.55 16.41
N TYR A 262 18.70 -1.67 16.19
CA TYR A 262 18.24 -2.52 17.28
C TYR A 262 19.41 -3.14 18.05
N LYS A 263 19.12 -3.56 19.28
CA LYS A 263 19.99 -4.47 20.02
C LYS A 263 19.32 -5.82 20.12
N ILE A 264 20.06 -6.88 19.80
CA ILE A 264 19.67 -8.25 20.11
C ILE A 264 19.93 -8.46 21.59
N GLU A 265 18.88 -8.61 22.39
CA GLU A 265 19.00 -8.90 23.83
C GLU A 265 19.14 -10.40 24.06
N LYS A 266 18.45 -11.21 23.24
CA LYS A 266 18.49 -12.68 23.29
C LYS A 266 18.22 -13.26 21.90
N ASN A 267 18.77 -14.43 21.63
CA ASN A 267 18.48 -15.26 20.47
C ASN A 267 18.59 -16.73 20.90
N TYR A 268 17.46 -17.43 21.00
CA TYR A 268 17.39 -18.84 21.40
C TYR A 268 16.07 -19.46 20.96
N ASP A 269 16.08 -20.77 20.73
CA ASP A 269 14.89 -21.57 20.43
C ASP A 269 14.02 -21.04 19.28
N GLY A 270 14.64 -20.48 18.24
CA GLY A 270 13.93 -19.94 17.07
C GLY A 270 13.34 -18.54 17.28
N VAL A 271 13.58 -17.91 18.43
CA VAL A 271 13.09 -16.55 18.76
C VAL A 271 14.25 -15.59 19.01
N THR A 272 14.13 -14.39 18.46
CA THR A 272 15.05 -13.27 18.68
C THR A 272 14.34 -12.13 19.39
N THR A 273 14.82 -11.77 20.59
CA THR A 273 14.32 -10.60 21.33
C THR A 273 15.10 -9.36 20.90
N LEU A 274 14.40 -8.41 20.28
CA LEU A 274 14.96 -7.14 19.83
C LEU A 274 14.60 -6.01 20.79
N ARG A 275 15.47 -5.00 20.86
CA ARG A 275 15.23 -3.77 21.61
C ARG A 275 15.62 -2.54 20.81
N LYS A 276 14.66 -1.65 20.59
CA LYS A 276 14.95 -0.28 20.13
C LYS A 276 15.67 0.47 21.27
N PRO A 277 16.76 1.21 21.03
CA PRO A 277 17.41 1.99 22.07
C PRO A 277 16.42 2.86 22.86
N TYR A 278 16.28 2.59 24.17
CA TYR A 278 15.31 3.21 25.10
C TYR A 278 13.83 2.87 24.87
N GLY A 279 13.53 1.93 23.97
CA GLY A 279 12.19 1.39 23.72
C GLY A 279 11.92 0.09 24.48
N GLN A 280 10.76 -0.50 24.18
CA GLN A 280 10.37 -1.81 24.69
C GLN A 280 11.12 -2.92 23.94
N THR A 281 11.23 -4.07 24.59
CA THR A 281 11.63 -5.32 23.92
C THR A 281 10.42 -5.90 23.21
N PHE A 282 10.66 -6.58 22.11
CA PHE A 282 9.65 -7.34 21.37
C PHE A 282 10.33 -8.58 20.78
N ASP A 283 9.57 -9.66 20.65
CA ASP A 283 10.05 -10.97 20.22
C ASP A 283 9.62 -11.24 18.77
N VAL A 284 10.58 -11.57 17.93
CA VAL A 284 10.38 -11.93 16.51
C VAL A 284 10.90 -13.34 16.28
N HIS A 285 10.43 -13.99 15.22
CA HIS A 285 11.06 -15.21 14.77
C HIS A 285 12.53 -14.94 14.41
N SER A 286 13.43 -15.85 14.77
CA SER A 286 14.83 -15.78 14.37
C SER A 286 15.01 -15.96 12.87
N VAL A 287 14.08 -16.67 12.23
CA VAL A 287 13.96 -16.77 10.77
C VAL A 287 12.56 -16.30 10.40
N ALA A 288 12.46 -15.22 9.63
CA ALA A 288 11.18 -14.76 9.12
C ALA A 288 10.89 -15.44 7.79
N GLU A 289 9.73 -16.10 7.70
CA GLU A 289 9.25 -16.73 6.48
C GLU A 289 8.40 -15.70 5.71
N ILE A 290 8.99 -15.05 4.71
CA ILE A 290 8.31 -14.01 3.94
C ILE A 290 7.50 -14.68 2.83
N GLY A 291 6.22 -14.86 3.10
CA GLY A 291 5.25 -15.46 2.18
C GLY A 291 4.31 -14.46 1.49
N PRO A 292 3.33 -14.98 0.73
CA PRO A 292 2.34 -14.19 0.02
C PRO A 292 1.64 -13.10 0.86
N HIS A 293 1.26 -13.41 2.10
CA HIS A 293 0.58 -12.46 2.99
C HIS A 293 1.44 -11.23 3.32
N PHE A 294 2.72 -11.44 3.66
CA PHE A 294 3.64 -10.33 3.97
C PHE A 294 3.90 -9.47 2.72
N LEU A 295 4.09 -10.10 1.57
CA LEU A 295 4.36 -9.42 0.30
C LEU A 295 3.17 -8.55 -0.13
N TYR A 296 1.96 -9.10 -0.07
CA TYR A 296 0.75 -8.35 -0.39
C TYR A 296 0.52 -7.18 0.58
N ILE A 297 0.68 -7.41 1.89
CA ILE A 297 0.49 -6.34 2.89
C ILE A 297 1.59 -5.28 2.84
N ALA A 298 2.81 -5.62 2.42
CA ALA A 298 3.88 -4.64 2.18
C ALA A 298 3.43 -3.59 1.15
N GLY A 299 2.91 -4.05 0.00
CA GLY A 299 2.36 -3.17 -1.02
C GLY A 299 1.18 -2.35 -0.53
N LEU A 300 0.21 -3.02 0.12
CA LEU A 300 -0.98 -2.33 0.63
C LEU A 300 -0.63 -1.30 1.73
N TYR A 301 0.37 -1.58 2.56
CA TYR A 301 0.88 -0.63 3.54
C TYR A 301 1.61 0.56 2.88
N MET A 302 2.34 0.35 1.79
CA MET A 302 2.94 1.45 1.03
C MET A 302 1.89 2.40 0.44
N ALA A 303 0.70 1.89 0.10
CA ALA A 303 -0.44 2.71 -0.31
C ALA A 303 -1.15 3.37 0.90
N GLU A 304 -1.65 2.58 1.84
CA GLU A 304 -2.64 3.02 2.85
C GLU A 304 -2.04 3.19 4.27
N GLY A 305 -0.75 2.90 4.43
CA GLY A 305 -0.04 3.04 5.69
C GLY A 305 -0.03 4.48 6.21
N GLY A 306 -0.11 4.61 7.54
CA GLY A 306 -0.20 5.88 8.25
C GLY A 306 1.12 6.63 8.38
N THR A 307 2.26 5.99 8.08
CA THR A 307 3.56 6.67 7.98
C THR A 307 3.64 7.41 6.63
N PRO A 308 4.08 8.69 6.59
CA PRO A 308 4.29 9.39 5.33
C PRO A 308 5.26 8.63 4.43
N LYS A 309 4.97 8.58 3.13
CA LYS A 309 5.63 7.67 2.18
C LYS A 309 7.09 8.05 1.98
N GLU A 310 7.38 9.34 1.93
CA GLU A 310 8.74 9.89 1.92
C GLU A 310 9.54 9.45 3.15
N VAL A 311 8.92 9.36 4.33
CA VAL A 311 9.59 8.89 5.55
C VAL A 311 9.73 7.38 5.54
N LEU A 312 8.75 6.66 4.99
CA LEU A 312 8.79 5.20 4.85
C LEU A 312 10.01 4.75 4.04
N VAL A 313 10.35 5.46 2.96
CA VAL A 313 11.47 5.09 2.09
C VAL A 313 12.83 5.63 2.55
N SER A 314 12.88 6.73 3.32
CA SER A 314 14.16 7.41 3.65
C SER A 314 14.60 7.39 5.12
N PHE A 315 13.87 6.71 6.03
CA PHE A 315 14.15 6.77 7.47
C PHE A 315 15.56 6.34 7.89
N TYR A 316 16.24 5.55 7.06
CA TYR A 316 17.62 5.08 7.26
C TYR A 316 18.68 6.00 6.62
N GLU A 317 18.27 6.93 5.75
CA GLU A 317 19.15 7.83 4.99
C GLU A 317 19.27 9.19 5.66
N GLU A 318 18.14 9.74 6.15
CA GLU A 318 18.10 11.08 6.74
C GLU A 318 17.19 11.20 7.97
N PRO A 319 17.44 12.20 8.85
CA PRO A 319 16.58 12.47 9.98
C PRO A 319 15.20 12.99 9.57
N SER A 320 14.15 12.42 10.17
CA SER A 320 12.79 12.93 10.06
C SER A 320 12.24 13.40 11.42
N ASP A 321 11.43 14.45 11.39
CA ASP A 321 10.65 14.91 12.55
C ASP A 321 9.41 14.01 12.80
N THR A 322 9.11 13.09 11.89
CA THR A 322 7.99 12.17 12.00
C THR A 322 8.41 10.91 12.75
N SER A 323 7.59 10.51 13.74
CA SER A 323 7.79 9.24 14.42
C SER A 323 7.40 8.07 13.52
N LEU A 324 8.26 7.05 13.45
CA LEU A 324 7.95 5.78 12.80
C LEU A 324 6.93 5.00 13.64
N SER A 325 5.77 4.72 13.05
CA SER A 325 4.73 3.89 13.67
C SER A 325 3.97 3.16 12.58
N ILE A 326 3.82 1.85 12.76
CA ILE A 326 2.97 1.06 11.86
C ILE A 326 1.52 1.37 12.25
N GLU A 327 0.83 2.05 11.35
CA GLU A 327 -0.58 2.37 11.48
C GLU A 327 -1.27 1.98 10.18
N PHE A 328 -2.34 1.21 10.28
CA PHE A 328 -3.09 0.74 9.11
C PHE A 328 -4.57 1.06 9.27
N VAL A 329 -5.18 1.57 8.21
CA VAL A 329 -6.60 1.93 8.20
C VAL A 329 -7.29 1.19 7.08
N SER A 330 -8.22 0.30 7.41
CA SER A 330 -8.98 -0.45 6.42
C SER A 330 -10.50 -0.28 6.59
N THR A 331 -11.21 -0.56 5.50
CA THR A 331 -12.67 -0.71 5.44
C THR A 331 -13.10 -2.13 5.08
N GLU A 332 -12.16 -3.04 4.84
CA GLU A 332 -12.42 -4.42 4.40
C GLU A 332 -11.89 -5.42 5.44
N ASN A 333 -12.55 -6.57 5.60
CA ASN A 333 -12.16 -7.56 6.62
C ASN A 333 -10.96 -8.38 6.14
N GLU A 334 -10.97 -8.72 4.87
CA GLU A 334 -9.99 -9.55 4.19
C GLU A 334 -8.59 -8.93 4.29
N GLU A 335 -8.49 -7.61 4.09
CA GLU A 335 -7.22 -6.89 4.28
C GLU A 335 -6.69 -6.96 5.72
N LEU A 336 -7.58 -7.02 6.72
CA LEU A 336 -7.18 -7.14 8.12
C LEU A 336 -6.71 -8.56 8.46
N GLU A 337 -7.34 -9.59 7.90
CA GLU A 337 -6.90 -10.98 8.03
C GLU A 337 -5.50 -11.14 7.42
N ILE A 338 -5.33 -10.66 6.18
CA ILE A 338 -4.04 -10.70 5.48
C ILE A 338 -2.96 -9.91 6.23
N LEU A 339 -3.31 -8.77 6.86
CA LEU A 339 -2.37 -8.01 7.68
C LEU A 339 -1.91 -8.79 8.92
N ILE A 340 -2.84 -9.42 9.64
CA ILE A 340 -2.51 -10.20 10.83
C ILE A 340 -1.60 -11.38 10.45
N ASP A 341 -1.98 -12.14 9.42
CA ASP A 341 -1.23 -13.30 8.94
C ASP A 341 0.14 -12.91 8.38
N GLY A 342 0.21 -11.83 7.61
CA GLY A 342 1.47 -11.33 7.07
C GLY A 342 2.44 -10.93 8.19
N PHE A 343 1.96 -10.28 9.25
CA PHE A 343 2.81 -9.86 10.36
C PHE A 343 3.25 -11.04 11.25
N ASN A 344 2.43 -12.09 11.36
CA ASN A 344 2.79 -13.33 12.06
C ASN A 344 4.01 -14.01 11.42
N SER A 345 4.31 -13.74 10.15
CA SER A 345 5.50 -14.29 9.47
C SER A 345 6.83 -13.72 10.00
N VAL A 346 6.77 -12.60 10.74
CA VAL A 346 7.93 -11.93 11.37
C VAL A 346 7.81 -11.92 12.90
N CYS A 347 6.61 -11.68 13.43
CA CYS A 347 6.33 -11.60 14.87
C CYS A 347 6.13 -13.00 15.47
N GLU A 348 6.72 -13.27 16.64
CA GLU A 348 6.41 -14.51 17.38
C GLU A 348 4.98 -14.48 17.97
N ASP A 349 4.55 -13.31 18.44
CA ASP A 349 3.19 -13.09 18.95
C ASP A 349 2.72 -11.71 18.49
N PHE A 350 1.71 -11.66 17.61
CA PHE A 350 1.15 -10.41 17.10
C PHE A 350 0.71 -9.45 18.21
N ASP A 351 0.23 -9.99 19.33
CA ASP A 351 -0.27 -9.20 20.47
C ASP A 351 0.83 -8.36 21.12
N ASP A 352 2.10 -8.81 21.06
CA ASP A 352 3.24 -8.06 21.61
C ASP A 352 3.54 -6.77 20.83
N PHE A 353 3.05 -6.70 19.59
CA PHE A 353 3.30 -5.61 18.66
C PHE A 353 2.12 -4.65 18.59
N LEU A 354 0.92 -5.12 18.88
CA LEU A 354 -0.29 -4.32 18.79
C LEU A 354 -0.44 -3.36 19.98
N ASN A 355 -0.61 -2.06 19.70
CA ASN A 355 -0.88 -1.06 20.74
C ASN A 355 -2.39 -0.92 20.98
N TYR A 356 -3.13 -0.70 19.89
CA TYR A 356 -4.57 -0.57 19.95
C TYR A 356 -5.20 -0.73 18.56
N TRP A 357 -6.50 -1.02 18.56
CA TRP A 357 -7.36 -0.67 17.44
C TRP A 357 -8.48 0.28 17.87
N LYS A 358 -9.01 1.04 16.92
CA LYS A 358 -10.10 1.99 17.12
C LYS A 358 -10.96 2.12 15.88
N VAL A 359 -12.18 2.61 16.05
CA VAL A 359 -13.07 2.92 14.92
C VAL A 359 -13.09 4.41 14.68
N LYS A 360 -12.70 4.84 13.47
CA LYS A 360 -12.81 6.22 12.99
C LYS A 360 -14.19 6.42 12.36
N ILE A 361 -15.05 7.24 12.97
CA ILE A 361 -16.39 7.54 12.47
C ILE A 361 -16.49 8.99 11.99
N GLY A 362 -17.12 9.17 10.84
CA GLY A 362 -17.43 10.48 10.29
C GLY A 362 -18.22 11.40 11.21
N SER A 363 -17.79 12.65 11.32
CA SER A 363 -18.44 13.71 12.07
C SER A 363 -19.88 13.97 11.62
N GLN A 364 -20.20 13.66 10.36
CA GLN A 364 -21.56 13.72 9.82
C GLN A 364 -22.52 12.74 10.50
N TYR A 365 -22.06 11.57 10.95
CA TYR A 365 -22.87 10.57 11.66
C TYR A 365 -22.97 10.82 13.16
N MET A 366 -22.46 11.96 13.63
CA MET A 366 -22.37 12.25 15.06
C MET A 366 -23.75 12.44 15.69
N TYR A 367 -24.71 12.98 14.94
CA TYR A 367 -26.07 13.20 15.42
C TYR A 367 -26.79 11.86 15.60
N GLU A 368 -26.69 10.97 14.62
CA GLU A 368 -27.24 9.62 14.62
C GLU A 368 -26.66 8.79 15.76
N THR A 369 -25.33 8.81 15.90
CA THR A 369 -24.63 8.10 16.99
C THR A 369 -25.02 8.66 18.36
N GLY A 370 -25.18 9.98 18.47
CA GLY A 370 -25.64 10.64 19.69
C GLY A 370 -27.07 10.25 20.06
N ASN A 371 -27.99 10.27 19.09
CA ASN A 371 -29.39 9.88 19.29
C ASN A 371 -29.52 8.40 19.68
N ALA A 372 -28.71 7.52 19.09
CA ALA A 372 -28.69 6.10 19.45
C ALA A 372 -28.24 5.92 20.92
N ALA A 373 -27.19 6.64 21.34
CA ALA A 373 -26.70 6.63 22.72
C ALA A 373 -27.75 7.14 23.74
N GLU A 374 -28.43 8.25 23.42
CA GLU A 374 -29.50 8.79 24.26
C GLU A 374 -30.67 7.79 24.41
N LYS A 375 -31.06 7.10 23.34
CA LYS A 375 -32.13 6.08 23.37
C LYS A 375 -31.81 4.90 24.28
N ILE A 376 -30.52 4.57 24.48
CA ILE A 376 -30.09 3.50 25.39
C ILE A 376 -29.70 4.03 26.79
N GLY A 377 -29.96 5.32 27.07
CA GLY A 377 -29.67 5.94 28.36
C GLY A 377 -28.18 6.14 28.65
N ALA A 378 -27.33 6.13 27.62
CA ALA A 378 -25.88 6.20 27.76
C ALA A 378 -25.38 7.64 27.49
N PRO A 379 -24.71 8.30 28.48
CA PRO A 379 -24.35 9.71 28.37
C PRO A 379 -23.19 9.95 27.39
N VAL A 380 -23.37 10.87 26.46
CA VAL A 380 -22.30 11.28 25.54
C VAL A 380 -21.45 12.38 26.20
N LEU A 381 -20.26 12.04 26.70
CA LEU A 381 -19.33 13.04 27.25
C LEU A 381 -18.48 13.66 26.12
N ARG A 382 -18.18 14.96 26.25
CA ARG A 382 -17.17 15.65 25.43
C ARG A 382 -15.92 15.80 26.29
N SER A 383 -14.79 15.22 25.87
CA SER A 383 -13.48 15.43 26.48
C SER A 383 -12.52 16.11 25.50
N GLY A 384 -11.51 16.80 26.06
CA GLY A 384 -10.33 17.29 25.33
C GLY A 384 -10.36 18.79 24.97
N THR A 385 -9.20 19.44 25.05
CA THR A 385 -8.95 20.83 24.63
C THR A 385 -8.41 20.95 23.20
N LYS A 386 -8.07 19.84 22.54
CA LYS A 386 -7.37 19.79 21.24
C LYS A 386 -8.00 18.84 20.21
N GLY A 387 -9.33 18.76 20.12
CA GLY A 387 -10.02 17.96 19.08
C GLY A 387 -9.87 16.44 19.19
N GLN A 388 -9.07 15.94 20.13
CA GLN A 388 -8.96 14.52 20.46
C GLN A 388 -10.27 14.03 21.12
N GLY A 389 -11.09 13.35 20.32
CA GLY A 389 -12.03 12.31 20.73
C GLY A 389 -12.95 12.61 21.93
N LYS A 390 -14.24 12.73 21.64
CA LYS A 390 -15.29 12.68 22.68
C LYS A 390 -15.24 11.33 23.40
N SER A 391 -14.94 11.29 24.69
CA SER A 391 -15.15 10.10 25.55
C SER A 391 -16.64 9.74 25.52
N ARG A 392 -16.99 8.69 24.78
CA ARG A 392 -18.35 8.14 24.83
C ARG A 392 -18.49 7.33 26.11
N SER A 393 -19.73 7.16 26.56
CA SER A 393 -20.04 6.21 27.62
C SER A 393 -19.56 4.81 27.26
N PHE A 394 -19.19 4.03 28.28
CA PHE A 394 -18.70 2.66 28.14
C PHE A 394 -19.65 1.79 27.28
N GLU A 395 -20.96 1.99 27.41
CA GLU A 395 -21.99 1.24 26.67
C GLU A 395 -21.94 1.50 25.16
N VAL A 396 -21.62 2.71 24.73
CA VAL A 396 -21.50 3.05 23.31
C VAL A 396 -20.21 2.50 22.73
N ALA A 397 -19.12 2.57 23.51
CA ALA A 397 -17.83 1.98 23.13
C ALA A 397 -17.95 0.46 22.97
N GLU A 398 -18.56 -0.23 23.94
CA GLU A 398 -18.84 -1.66 23.87
C GLU A 398 -19.78 -2.04 22.72
N GLY A 399 -20.81 -1.21 22.46
CA GLY A 399 -21.72 -1.42 21.34
C GLY A 399 -21.01 -1.34 19.98
N ILE A 400 -20.13 -0.35 19.82
CA ILE A 400 -19.35 -0.18 18.58
C ILE A 400 -18.26 -1.24 18.46
N LYS A 401 -17.60 -1.63 19.56
CA LYS A 401 -16.66 -2.76 19.57
C LYS A 401 -17.33 -4.03 19.04
N LYS A 402 -18.50 -4.39 19.59
CA LYS A 402 -19.28 -5.55 19.16
C LYS A 402 -19.75 -5.45 17.71
N TRP A 403 -20.17 -4.26 17.28
CA TRP A 403 -20.54 -4.04 15.89
C TRP A 403 -19.32 -4.16 14.96
N GLY A 404 -18.17 -3.62 15.37
CA GLY A 404 -16.89 -3.72 14.68
C GLY A 404 -16.51 -5.17 14.47
N ILE A 405 -16.39 -5.95 15.54
CA ILE A 405 -16.05 -7.39 15.47
C ILE A 405 -17.08 -8.18 14.66
N LYS A 406 -18.36 -7.83 14.73
CA LYS A 406 -19.39 -8.48 13.90
C LYS A 406 -19.20 -8.18 12.41
N THR A 407 -18.74 -6.97 12.08
CA THR A 407 -18.56 -6.53 10.69
C THR A 407 -17.20 -6.97 10.15
N PHE A 408 -16.20 -7.04 11.02
CA PHE A 408 -14.81 -7.42 10.75
C PHE A 408 -14.41 -8.51 11.75
N PRO A 409 -14.77 -9.78 11.48
CA PRO A 409 -14.43 -10.91 12.34
C PRO A 409 -12.97 -11.00 12.74
N ALA A 410 -12.03 -10.57 11.89
CA ALA A 410 -10.59 -10.52 12.16
C ALA A 410 -10.24 -9.77 13.47
N LEU A 411 -11.02 -8.73 13.82
CA LEU A 411 -10.83 -7.97 15.06
C LEU A 411 -11.19 -8.75 16.32
N GLY A 412 -11.85 -9.90 16.18
CA GLY A 412 -12.21 -10.76 17.30
C GLY A 412 -10.97 -11.33 18.00
N GLU A 413 -9.90 -11.62 17.24
CA GLU A 413 -8.64 -12.15 17.77
C GLU A 413 -7.90 -11.12 18.64
N ILE A 414 -8.08 -9.84 18.29
CA ILE A 414 -7.46 -8.70 18.96
C ILE A 414 -8.46 -7.84 19.75
N GLU A 415 -9.60 -8.41 20.16
CA GLU A 415 -10.70 -7.67 20.84
C GLU A 415 -10.18 -6.87 22.05
N GLN A 416 -9.24 -7.45 22.80
CA GLN A 416 -8.63 -6.89 24.01
C GLN A 416 -7.91 -5.55 23.77
N PHE A 417 -7.49 -5.26 22.53
CA PHE A 417 -6.81 -4.03 22.16
C PHE A 417 -7.74 -2.91 21.72
N PHE A 418 -9.07 -3.11 21.79
CA PHE A 418 -10.01 -2.04 21.49
C PHE A 418 -9.82 -0.86 22.44
N SER A 419 -9.48 0.30 21.90
CA SER A 419 -9.22 1.49 22.70
C SER A 419 -10.41 2.44 22.77
N HIS A 420 -10.88 2.93 21.61
CA HIS A 420 -11.90 3.98 21.56
C HIS A 420 -12.50 4.15 20.16
N ILE A 421 -13.38 5.15 20.05
CA ILE A 421 -13.93 5.63 18.79
C ILE A 421 -13.36 7.03 18.56
N GLU A 422 -12.80 7.26 17.38
CA GLU A 422 -12.32 8.56 16.96
C GLU A 422 -13.33 9.21 16.01
N LEU A 423 -13.61 10.49 16.20
CA LEU A 423 -14.46 11.24 15.28
C LEU A 423 -13.59 11.96 14.27
N THR A 424 -13.77 11.64 13.00
CA THR A 424 -12.98 12.20 11.90
C THR A 424 -13.87 12.94 10.91
N GLY A 425 -13.28 13.63 9.93
CA GLY A 425 -14.03 14.19 8.81
C GLY A 425 -14.50 13.15 7.78
N ALA A 426 -14.17 11.86 7.96
CA ALA A 426 -14.38 10.83 6.95
C ALA A 426 -15.87 10.52 6.71
N GLY A 427 -16.24 10.16 5.50
CA GLY A 427 -17.64 9.86 5.15
C GLY A 427 -18.13 8.46 5.51
N ILE A 428 -17.25 7.53 5.89
CA ILE A 428 -17.54 6.11 6.15
C ILE A 428 -16.70 5.66 7.37
N PRO A 429 -17.24 4.81 8.27
CA PRO A 429 -16.45 4.22 9.34
C PRO A 429 -15.22 3.48 8.81
N ARG A 430 -14.08 3.62 9.49
CA ARG A 430 -12.83 2.91 9.15
C ARG A 430 -12.22 2.31 10.40
N TRP A 431 -11.56 1.18 10.26
CA TRP A 431 -10.89 0.49 11.35
C TRP A 431 -9.42 0.83 11.31
N HIS A 432 -8.93 1.42 12.39
CA HIS A 432 -7.56 1.86 12.52
C HIS A 432 -6.85 0.96 13.53
N ILE A 433 -5.87 0.22 13.04
CA ILE A 433 -4.96 -0.61 13.82
C ILE A 433 -3.65 0.14 13.96
N ALA A 434 -3.11 0.20 15.16
CA ALA A 434 -1.84 0.86 15.45
C ALA A 434 -0.96 -0.08 16.26
N PHE A 435 0.27 -0.26 15.79
CA PHE A 435 1.29 -1.05 16.46
C PHE A 435 2.19 -0.17 17.33
N SER A 436 3.04 -0.81 18.11
CA SER A 436 4.16 -0.18 18.78
C SER A 436 5.11 0.45 17.77
N SER A 437 5.66 1.62 18.11
CA SER A 437 6.73 2.27 17.31
C SER A 437 8.07 1.52 17.39
N SER A 438 8.19 0.56 18.31
CA SER A 438 9.40 -0.22 18.51
C SER A 438 9.72 -1.10 17.31
N PRO A 439 8.82 -1.95 16.78
CA PRO A 439 9.05 -2.82 15.63
C PRO A 439 9.08 -2.12 14.26
N ALA A 440 8.59 -0.89 14.16
CA ALA A 440 8.39 -0.20 12.87
C ALA A 440 9.60 -0.22 11.92
N VAL A 441 10.83 -0.09 12.45
CA VAL A 441 12.04 -0.04 11.62
C VAL A 441 12.28 -1.37 10.93
N LEU A 442 12.09 -2.50 11.62
CA LEU A 442 12.27 -3.83 11.03
C LEU A 442 11.28 -4.06 9.88
N PHE A 443 10.00 -3.80 10.12
CA PHE A 443 8.96 -3.98 9.10
C PHE A 443 9.18 -3.07 7.90
N PHE A 444 9.49 -1.79 8.13
CA PHE A 444 9.71 -0.86 7.02
C PHE A 444 10.98 -1.18 6.23
N ALA A 445 12.05 -1.63 6.90
CA ALA A 445 13.26 -2.08 6.22
C ALA A 445 12.97 -3.28 5.33
N LEU A 446 12.27 -4.30 5.85
CA LEU A 446 11.86 -5.48 5.09
C LEU A 446 10.97 -5.09 3.89
N MET A 447 9.94 -4.28 4.11
CA MET A 447 9.03 -3.82 3.05
C MET A 447 9.81 -3.08 1.94
N ASN A 448 10.72 -2.17 2.30
CA ASN A 448 11.51 -1.42 1.34
C ASN A 448 12.49 -2.31 0.57
N ASP A 449 13.22 -3.19 1.27
CA ASP A 449 14.18 -4.06 0.60
C ASP A 449 13.45 -5.05 -0.32
N LEU A 450 12.32 -5.62 0.09
CA LEU A 450 11.55 -6.54 -0.76
C LEU A 450 10.98 -5.85 -2.01
N ALA A 451 10.54 -4.59 -1.91
CA ALA A 451 9.93 -3.87 -3.02
C ALA A 451 10.95 -3.23 -3.97
N PHE A 452 12.04 -2.67 -3.42
CA PHE A 452 12.94 -1.79 -4.18
C PHE A 452 14.34 -2.38 -4.36
N TYR A 453 14.76 -3.29 -3.47
CA TYR A 453 16.11 -3.85 -3.46
C TYR A 453 16.12 -5.35 -3.10
N PRO A 454 15.35 -6.20 -3.81
CA PRO A 454 15.14 -7.59 -3.42
C PRO A 454 16.46 -8.37 -3.33
N GLU A 455 17.47 -7.99 -4.13
CA GLU A 455 18.81 -8.56 -4.08
C GLU A 455 19.51 -8.36 -2.72
N ARG A 456 19.15 -7.33 -1.95
CA ARG A 456 19.69 -7.11 -0.59
C ARG A 456 19.16 -8.16 0.37
N VAL A 457 17.89 -8.57 0.22
CA VAL A 457 17.26 -9.57 1.08
C VAL A 457 17.92 -10.94 0.89
N GLU A 458 18.27 -11.29 -0.36
CA GLU A 458 18.92 -12.56 -0.70
C GLU A 458 20.24 -12.79 0.06
N HIS A 459 20.93 -11.72 0.50
CA HIS A 459 22.17 -11.82 1.28
C HIS A 459 21.95 -12.36 2.70
N TYR A 460 20.72 -12.25 3.21
CA TYR A 460 20.33 -12.64 4.57
C TYR A 460 19.45 -13.89 4.59
N GLU A 461 19.24 -14.53 3.44
CA GLU A 461 18.56 -15.81 3.38
C GLU A 461 19.34 -16.88 4.15
N VAL A 462 18.62 -17.70 4.90
CA VAL A 462 19.20 -18.90 5.50
C VAL A 462 19.68 -19.80 4.38
N SER A 463 20.97 -20.18 4.42
CA SER A 463 21.52 -21.10 3.45
C SER A 463 20.74 -22.42 3.48
N LYS A 464 20.19 -22.83 2.32
CA LYS A 464 19.52 -24.13 2.15
C LYS A 464 20.48 -25.33 2.25
N ASP A 465 21.76 -25.11 2.55
CA ASP A 465 22.80 -26.13 2.68
C ASP A 465 23.09 -26.45 4.17
N GLU A 466 22.16 -27.07 4.90
CA GLU A 466 22.46 -27.95 6.06
C GLU A 466 21.54 -29.17 6.17
#